data_AF-A0A069DP33-F1
#
_entry.id   AF-A0A069DP33-F1
#
_cell.length_a   1.000
_cell.length_b   1.000
_cell.length_c   1.000
_cell.angle_alpha   90.00
_cell.angle_beta   90.00
_cell.angle_gamma   90.00
#
_symmetry.space_group_name_H-M   'P 1'
#
loop_
_entity.id
_entity.type
_entity.pdbx_description
1 polymer ?
#
loop_
_entity_poly.entity_id
_entity_poly.type
_entity_poly.pdbx_seq_one_letter_code
_entity_poly.pdbx_strand_id
1 'polypeptide(L)'
;RNYLFIVFEGLDGSGKTTMSSMTSKELKGVQVATPPKSIQHLRAHFDQCQQKLRRAYYALGNYMAAMEIEALLDEKHVIMDRFWNSTASYALAESTAEIPAKGDSVYKWPTDLLKPDIIIFLTVREHERLRRTARRITTIEEDKLKSNHEYRERLYKAYSNMEGLTNIESNAPPKLDHKNIMETALKPLLEKL
;
A
#
# COMPACT_ATOMS: atom_id res chain seq x y z
N ARG A 1 20.88 5.23 -8.31
CA ARG A 1 19.76 5.10 -9.26
C ARG A 1 19.19 6.50 -9.46
N ASN A 2 18.76 6.86 -10.68
CA ASN A 2 18.26 8.20 -11.01
C ASN A 2 16.74 8.33 -10.83
N TYR A 3 16.06 7.23 -10.51
CA TYR A 3 14.62 7.17 -10.35
C TYR A 3 14.26 6.48 -9.04
N LEU A 4 13.11 6.87 -8.50
CA LEU A 4 12.61 6.38 -7.22
C LEU A 4 11.53 5.32 -7.42
N PHE A 5 11.54 4.32 -6.57
CA PHE A 5 10.43 3.42 -6.30
C PHE A 5 9.64 3.90 -5.09
N ILE A 6 8.41 4.35 -5.32
CA ILE A 6 7.52 4.99 -4.33
C ILE A 6 6.29 4.11 -4.12
N VAL A 7 6.00 3.73 -2.88
CA VAL A 7 4.80 2.95 -2.54
C VAL A 7 3.87 3.75 -1.65
N PHE A 8 2.58 3.74 -1.98
CA PHE A 8 1.51 4.25 -1.11
C PHE A 8 0.79 3.09 -0.42
N GLU A 9 0.77 3.14 0.91
CA GLU A 9 0.12 2.17 1.79
C GLU A 9 -0.97 2.84 2.64
N GLY A 10 -1.86 2.03 3.24
CA GLY A 10 -3.01 2.54 3.99
C GLY A 10 -4.28 1.74 3.79
N LEU A 11 -5.29 2.03 4.61
CA LEU A 11 -6.59 1.39 4.51
C LEU A 11 -7.39 1.83 3.29
N ASP A 12 -8.40 1.05 2.92
CA ASP A 12 -9.34 1.45 1.87
C ASP A 12 -10.11 2.70 2.29
N GLY A 13 -10.14 3.70 1.40
CA GLY A 13 -10.63 5.04 1.68
C GLY A 13 -9.58 6.05 2.14
N SER A 14 -8.31 5.66 2.34
CA SER A 14 -7.24 6.59 2.74
C SER A 14 -6.73 7.50 1.61
N GLY A 15 -7.15 7.28 0.36
CA GLY A 15 -6.76 8.14 -0.77
C GLY A 15 -5.57 7.65 -1.60
N LYS A 16 -5.01 6.46 -1.31
CA LYS A 16 -3.83 5.88 -2.01
C LYS A 16 -3.92 5.95 -3.54
N THR A 17 -5.01 5.48 -4.12
CA THR A 17 -5.21 5.48 -5.58
C THR A 17 -5.15 6.89 -6.16
N THR A 18 -5.68 7.87 -5.43
CA THR A 18 -5.62 9.27 -5.84
C THR A 18 -4.20 9.83 -5.70
N MET A 19 -3.54 9.61 -4.57
CA MET A 19 -2.19 10.12 -4.33
C MET A 19 -1.17 9.50 -5.31
N SER A 20 -1.17 8.17 -5.44
CA SER A 20 -0.31 7.47 -6.40
C SER A 20 -0.50 7.96 -7.84
N SER A 21 -1.74 8.20 -8.27
CA SER A 21 -2.02 8.69 -9.63
C SER A 21 -1.54 10.13 -9.84
N MET A 22 -1.74 10.99 -8.85
CA MET A 22 -1.25 12.37 -8.89
C MET A 22 0.29 12.41 -8.89
N THR A 23 0.94 11.59 -8.06
CA THR A 23 2.40 11.52 -7.97
C THR A 23 3.01 10.97 -9.26
N SER A 24 2.43 9.92 -9.85
CA SER A 24 2.88 9.41 -11.16
C SER A 24 2.80 10.48 -12.24
N LYS A 25 1.72 11.29 -12.28
CA LYS A 25 1.60 12.39 -13.24
C LYS A 25 2.62 13.50 -13.01
N GLU A 26 2.80 13.93 -11.76
CA GLU A 26 3.72 15.02 -11.41
C GLU A 26 5.18 14.64 -11.69
N LEU A 27 5.58 13.42 -11.36
CA LEU A 27 6.93 12.91 -11.60
C LEU A 27 7.17 12.36 -12.99
N LYS A 28 6.16 12.39 -13.88
CA LYS A 28 6.18 11.70 -15.19
C LYS A 28 6.60 10.22 -15.05
N GLY A 29 6.24 9.61 -13.93
CA GLY A 29 6.52 8.22 -13.59
C GLY A 29 5.46 7.27 -14.10
N VAL A 30 5.70 5.97 -13.93
CA VAL A 30 4.78 4.90 -14.30
C VAL A 30 4.12 4.29 -13.07
N GLN A 31 2.86 3.87 -13.20
CA GLN A 31 2.19 3.09 -12.18
C GLN A 31 2.32 1.60 -12.47
N VAL A 32 2.75 0.85 -11.46
CA VAL A 32 2.70 -0.62 -11.44
C VAL A 32 1.66 -1.04 -10.41
N ALA A 33 0.94 -2.12 -10.69
CA ALA A 33 -0.11 -2.63 -9.83
C ALA A 33 0.17 -4.05 -9.37
N THR A 34 -0.27 -4.38 -8.17
CA THR A 34 -0.30 -5.75 -7.64
C THR A 34 -1.73 -6.19 -7.40
N PRO A 35 -2.15 -7.37 -7.91
CA PRO A 35 -1.39 -8.29 -8.75
C PRO A 35 -1.07 -7.73 -10.16
N PRO A 36 0.07 -8.09 -10.78
CA PRO A 36 0.42 -7.63 -12.12
C PRO A 36 -0.50 -8.22 -13.20
N LYS A 37 -0.54 -7.58 -14.37
CA LYS A 37 -1.45 -7.92 -15.48
C LYS A 37 -1.41 -9.40 -15.87
N SER A 38 -0.23 -10.02 -15.82
CA SER A 38 -0.01 -11.44 -16.15
C SER A 38 -0.84 -12.41 -15.30
N ILE A 39 -1.15 -12.05 -14.05
CA ILE A 39 -1.94 -12.89 -13.14
C ILE A 39 -3.23 -12.20 -12.65
N GLN A 40 -3.51 -10.98 -13.10
CA GLN A 40 -4.65 -10.18 -12.65
C GLN A 40 -6.00 -10.86 -12.91
N HIS A 41 -6.11 -11.63 -14.01
CA HIS A 41 -7.30 -12.38 -14.36
C HIS A 41 -7.70 -13.44 -13.30
N LEU A 42 -6.74 -13.89 -12.48
CA LEU A 42 -6.99 -14.86 -11.40
C LEU A 42 -7.52 -14.21 -10.11
N ARG A 43 -7.51 -12.87 -10.03
CA ARG A 43 -7.86 -12.14 -8.80
C ARG A 43 -9.24 -12.52 -8.27
N ALA A 44 -10.24 -12.59 -9.16
CA ALA A 44 -11.61 -12.91 -8.78
C ALA A 44 -11.73 -14.29 -8.08
N HIS A 45 -10.91 -15.26 -8.50
CA HIS A 45 -10.85 -16.58 -7.87
C HIS A 45 -10.16 -16.51 -6.49
N PHE A 46 -8.95 -15.94 -6.42
CA PHE A 46 -8.17 -15.91 -5.18
C PHE A 46 -8.78 -15.02 -4.09
N ASP A 47 -9.50 -13.96 -4.46
CA ASP A 47 -10.24 -13.13 -3.50
C ASP A 47 -11.35 -13.93 -2.79
N GLN A 48 -11.88 -14.99 -3.40
CA GLN A 48 -12.87 -15.88 -2.79
C GLN A 48 -12.25 -17.04 -1.98
N CYS A 49 -10.96 -17.30 -2.15
CA CYS A 49 -10.27 -18.37 -1.42
C CYS A 49 -10.08 -18.04 0.07
N GLN A 50 -9.71 -19.08 0.83
CA GLN A 50 -9.27 -18.93 2.21
C GLN A 50 -8.05 -18.00 2.32
N GLN A 51 -7.95 -17.31 3.46
CA GLN A 51 -6.96 -16.26 3.71
C GLN A 51 -5.53 -16.66 3.33
N LYS A 52 -5.06 -17.85 3.73
CA LYS A 52 -3.71 -18.33 3.41
C LYS A 52 -3.43 -18.34 1.90
N LEU A 53 -4.37 -18.86 1.12
CA LEU A 53 -4.22 -18.96 -0.34
C LEU A 53 -4.34 -17.58 -1.01
N ARG A 54 -5.26 -16.73 -0.53
CA ARG A 54 -5.36 -15.34 -0.99
C ARG A 54 -4.05 -14.58 -0.75
N ARG A 55 -3.47 -14.66 0.45
CA ARG A 55 -2.20 -13.98 0.79
C ARG A 55 -1.03 -14.52 -0.03
N ALA A 56 -0.97 -15.82 -0.29
CA ALA A 56 0.03 -16.41 -1.18
C ALA A 56 -0.05 -15.84 -2.61
N TYR A 57 -1.27 -15.65 -3.15
CA TYR A 57 -1.47 -15.03 -4.45
C TYR A 57 -0.96 -13.59 -4.51
N TYR A 58 -1.30 -12.75 -3.51
CA TYR A 58 -0.81 -11.37 -3.46
C TYR A 58 0.71 -11.31 -3.21
N ALA A 59 1.26 -12.21 -2.39
CA ALA A 59 2.70 -12.33 -2.19
C ALA A 59 3.43 -12.64 -3.51
N LEU A 60 2.97 -13.66 -4.26
CA LEU A 60 3.51 -13.96 -5.60
C LEU A 60 3.41 -12.74 -6.53
N GLY A 61 2.27 -12.04 -6.52
CA GLY A 61 2.08 -10.82 -7.28
C GLY A 61 3.10 -9.73 -6.95
N ASN A 62 3.49 -9.58 -5.67
CA ASN A 62 4.52 -8.62 -5.27
C ASN A 62 5.89 -8.99 -5.87
N TYR A 63 6.31 -10.26 -5.83
CA TYR A 63 7.58 -10.68 -6.42
C TYR A 63 7.59 -10.53 -7.95
N MET A 64 6.47 -10.82 -8.60
CA MET A 64 6.34 -10.60 -10.04
C MET A 64 6.40 -9.12 -10.40
N ALA A 65 5.71 -8.26 -9.65
CA ALA A 65 5.79 -6.81 -9.83
C ALA A 65 7.20 -6.28 -9.56
N ALA A 66 7.91 -6.81 -8.56
CA ALA A 66 9.29 -6.42 -8.27
C ALA A 66 10.21 -6.57 -9.49
N MET A 67 10.11 -7.69 -10.22
CA MET A 67 10.88 -7.91 -11.44
C MET A 67 10.55 -6.89 -12.54
N GLU A 68 9.27 -6.53 -12.70
CA GLU A 68 8.84 -5.49 -13.66
C GLU A 68 9.36 -4.11 -13.26
N ILE A 69 9.32 -3.80 -11.95
CA ILE A 69 9.78 -2.51 -11.41
C ILE A 69 11.28 -2.34 -11.61
N GLU A 70 12.08 -3.38 -11.37
CA GLU A 70 13.54 -3.30 -11.58
C GLU A 70 13.89 -2.88 -13.01
N ALA A 71 13.21 -3.43 -14.01
CA ALA A 71 13.43 -3.05 -15.41
C ALA A 71 12.99 -1.61 -15.73
N LEU A 72 12.00 -1.07 -15.01
CA LEU A 72 11.46 0.28 -15.23
C LEU A 72 12.27 1.37 -14.51
N LEU A 73 12.95 1.03 -13.41
CA LEU A 73 13.71 1.97 -12.57
C LEU A 73 14.97 2.51 -13.23
N ASP A 74 15.36 2.01 -14.40
CA ASP A 74 16.42 2.58 -15.21
C ASP A 74 15.93 3.76 -16.07
N GLU A 75 14.62 3.94 -16.23
CA GLU A 75 14.04 4.92 -17.16
C GLU A 75 13.09 5.95 -16.52
N LYS A 76 12.38 5.58 -15.45
CA LYS A 76 11.38 6.47 -14.83
C LYS A 76 11.09 6.11 -13.37
N HIS A 77 10.54 7.07 -12.63
CA HIS A 77 9.99 6.80 -11.30
C HIS A 77 8.88 5.76 -11.40
N VAL A 78 8.83 4.84 -10.45
CA VAL A 78 7.79 3.81 -10.36
C VAL A 78 6.96 4.04 -9.11
N ILE A 79 5.64 4.13 -9.28
CA ILE A 79 4.69 4.42 -8.22
C ILE A 79 3.73 3.24 -8.07
N MET A 80 3.48 2.79 -6.84
CA MET A 80 2.51 1.73 -6.56
C MET A 80 1.46 2.15 -5.54
N ASP A 81 0.25 1.65 -5.74
CA ASP A 81 -0.82 1.59 -4.73
C ASP A 81 -0.83 0.18 -4.16
N ARG A 82 -0.33 0.04 -2.92
CA ARG A 82 -0.06 -1.21 -2.20
C ARG A 82 1.12 -2.03 -2.71
N PHE A 83 1.83 -2.68 -1.79
CA PHE A 83 2.86 -3.66 -2.08
C PHE A 83 2.96 -4.70 -0.94
N TRP A 84 4.16 -4.98 -0.44
CA TRP A 84 4.39 -5.97 0.61
C TRP A 84 3.67 -5.65 1.93
N ASN A 85 3.70 -4.39 2.40
CA ASN A 85 3.10 -4.05 3.70
C ASN A 85 1.60 -4.32 3.72
N SER A 86 0.89 -4.10 2.60
CA SER A 86 -0.49 -4.53 2.46
C SER A 86 -0.66 -6.03 2.65
N THR A 87 0.15 -6.85 1.99
CA THR A 87 0.04 -8.32 2.08
C THR A 87 0.32 -8.81 3.50
N ALA A 88 1.39 -8.32 4.12
CA ALA A 88 1.79 -8.70 5.48
C ALA A 88 0.80 -8.21 6.55
N SER A 89 0.34 -6.95 6.46
CA SER A 89 -0.56 -6.38 7.47
C SER A 89 -1.93 -7.06 7.46
N TYR A 90 -2.48 -7.36 6.28
CA TYR A 90 -3.73 -8.09 6.19
C TYR A 90 -3.58 -9.53 6.68
N ALA A 91 -2.48 -10.22 6.36
CA ALA A 91 -2.22 -11.57 6.88
C ALA A 91 -2.18 -11.60 8.42
N LEU A 92 -1.53 -10.61 9.06
CA LEU A 92 -1.49 -10.48 10.51
C LEU A 92 -2.86 -10.15 11.11
N ALA A 93 -3.60 -9.21 10.51
CA ALA A 93 -4.90 -8.79 11.01
C ALA A 93 -5.95 -9.91 10.97
N GLU A 94 -5.85 -10.77 9.94
CA GLU A 94 -6.76 -11.90 9.74
C GLU A 94 -6.43 -13.14 10.58
N SER A 95 -5.20 -13.24 11.09
CA SER A 95 -4.79 -14.29 12.02
C SER A 95 -5.64 -14.28 13.29
N THR A 96 -5.88 -15.45 13.88
CA THR A 96 -6.51 -15.59 15.20
C THR A 96 -5.54 -15.30 16.36
N ALA A 97 -4.23 -15.25 16.08
CA ALA A 97 -3.23 -14.91 17.08
C ALA A 97 -3.27 -13.42 17.43
N GLU A 98 -2.65 -13.05 18.56
CA GLU A 98 -2.40 -11.65 18.89
C GLU A 98 -1.51 -10.99 17.84
N ILE A 99 -1.72 -9.69 17.61
CA ILE A 99 -0.84 -8.91 16.74
C ILE A 99 0.53 -8.80 17.42
N PRO A 100 1.62 -9.26 16.78
CA PRO A 100 2.97 -9.20 17.34
C PRO A 100 3.36 -7.79 17.80
N ALA A 101 4.26 -7.72 18.78
CA ALA A 101 4.72 -6.43 19.30
C ALA A 101 5.61 -5.71 18.27
N LYS A 102 5.62 -4.37 18.32
CA LYS A 102 6.51 -3.57 17.48
C LYS A 102 7.97 -4.02 17.64
N GLY A 103 8.69 -4.17 16.52
CA GLY A 103 10.06 -4.67 16.50
C GLY A 103 10.19 -6.19 16.34
N ASP A 104 9.08 -6.93 16.30
CA ASP A 104 9.09 -8.34 15.87
C ASP A 104 9.62 -8.45 14.43
N SER A 105 10.39 -9.52 14.18
CA SER A 105 10.94 -9.87 12.88
C SER A 105 9.92 -9.92 11.74
N VAL A 106 8.64 -10.20 12.02
CA VAL A 106 7.58 -10.23 11.02
C VAL A 106 7.32 -8.87 10.34
N TYR A 107 7.73 -7.77 10.98
CA TYR A 107 7.58 -6.41 10.47
C TYR A 107 8.75 -5.95 9.60
N LYS A 108 9.81 -6.75 9.50
CA LYS A 108 10.98 -6.46 8.68
C LYS A 108 10.64 -6.64 7.20
N TRP A 109 11.25 -5.81 6.37
CA TRP A 109 11.19 -5.98 4.93
C TRP A 109 11.84 -7.31 4.51
N PRO A 110 11.25 -8.12 3.60
CA PRO A 110 11.85 -9.36 3.13
C PRO A 110 13.19 -9.07 2.44
N THR A 111 14.22 -9.83 2.78
CA THR A 111 15.59 -9.59 2.27
C THR A 111 15.74 -9.88 0.77
N ASP A 112 14.80 -10.65 0.22
CA ASP A 112 14.73 -11.14 -1.16
C ASP A 112 13.72 -10.37 -2.03
N LEU A 113 13.03 -9.37 -1.48
CA LEU A 113 12.08 -8.53 -2.22
C LEU A 113 12.64 -7.12 -2.44
N LEU A 114 12.50 -6.61 -3.66
CA LEU A 114 12.88 -5.23 -4.00
C LEU A 114 12.28 -4.24 -2.99
N LYS A 115 13.14 -3.46 -2.34
CA LYS A 115 12.72 -2.47 -1.33
C LYS A 115 12.41 -1.11 -1.99
N PRO A 116 11.27 -0.47 -1.68
CA PRO A 116 11.00 0.90 -2.08
C PRO A 116 11.97 1.90 -1.47
N ASP A 117 12.26 2.98 -2.20
CA ASP A 117 13.02 4.13 -1.68
C ASP A 117 12.21 4.87 -0.60
N ILE A 118 10.87 4.83 -0.70
CA ILE A 118 9.96 5.33 0.32
C ILE A 118 8.63 4.58 0.32
N ILE A 119 8.11 4.36 1.53
CA ILE A 119 6.76 3.82 1.75
C ILE A 119 5.95 4.87 2.49
N ILE A 120 4.97 5.46 1.81
CA ILE A 120 4.10 6.50 2.36
C ILE A 120 2.85 5.82 2.90
N PHE A 121 2.70 5.80 4.23
CA PHE A 121 1.51 5.26 4.89
C PHE A 121 0.49 6.35 5.15
N LEU A 122 -0.62 6.31 4.40
CA LEU A 122 -1.72 7.26 4.51
C LEU A 122 -2.67 6.86 5.64
N THR A 123 -2.71 7.66 6.69
CA THR A 123 -3.70 7.56 7.77
C THR A 123 -4.87 8.49 7.48
N VAL A 124 -6.07 8.10 7.89
CA VAL A 124 -7.30 8.88 7.65
C VAL A 124 -8.24 8.67 8.83
N ARG A 125 -8.95 9.71 9.23
CA ARG A 125 -9.98 9.60 10.27
C ARG A 125 -11.13 8.72 9.78
N GLU A 126 -11.72 7.92 10.66
CA GLU A 126 -12.73 6.94 10.26
C GLU A 126 -13.95 7.57 9.57
N HIS A 127 -14.45 8.72 10.07
CA HIS A 127 -15.57 9.41 9.42
C HIS A 127 -15.24 9.88 7.99
N GLU A 128 -14.00 10.30 7.74
CA GLU A 128 -13.52 10.68 6.41
C GLU A 128 -13.42 9.45 5.50
N ARG A 129 -12.89 8.33 6.02
CA ARG A 129 -12.80 7.06 5.31
C ARG A 129 -14.18 6.55 4.88
N LEU A 130 -15.15 6.57 5.80
CA LEU A 130 -16.53 6.19 5.54
C LEU A 130 -17.18 7.11 4.50
N ARG A 131 -16.99 8.43 4.61
CA ARG A 131 -17.48 9.41 3.61
C ARG A 131 -16.93 9.12 2.21
N ARG A 132 -15.64 8.82 2.10
CA ARG A 132 -14.96 8.52 0.82
C ARG A 132 -15.39 7.17 0.21
N THR A 133 -15.76 6.21 1.04
CA THR A 133 -16.14 4.84 0.62
C THR A 133 -17.65 4.63 0.49
N ALA A 134 -18.47 5.62 0.86
CA ALA A 134 -19.94 5.53 0.82
C ALA A 134 -20.54 5.35 -0.59
N ARG A 135 -19.82 5.78 -1.64
CA ARG A 135 -20.31 5.80 -3.04
C ARG A 135 -19.64 4.78 -3.96
N ARG A 136 -18.85 3.85 -3.39
CA ARG A 136 -18.07 2.88 -4.17
C ARG A 136 -18.69 1.49 -4.07
N ILE A 137 -18.66 0.74 -5.18
CA ILE A 137 -18.81 -0.71 -5.13
C ILE A 137 -17.64 -1.24 -4.32
N THR A 138 -17.93 -1.95 -3.24
CA THR A 138 -16.93 -2.42 -2.30
C THR A 138 -16.48 -3.83 -2.58
N THR A 139 -15.24 -4.11 -2.21
CA THR A 139 -14.73 -5.49 -2.12
C THR A 139 -15.16 -6.14 -0.81
N ILE A 140 -15.05 -7.48 -0.72
CA ILE A 140 -15.28 -8.24 0.51
C ILE A 140 -14.42 -7.71 1.67
N GLU A 141 -13.17 -7.34 1.39
CA GLU A 141 -12.25 -6.81 2.40
C GLU A 141 -12.65 -5.39 2.84
N GLU A 142 -13.12 -4.56 1.92
CA GLU A 142 -13.63 -3.21 2.23
C GLU A 142 -14.90 -3.27 3.08
N ASP A 143 -15.81 -4.21 2.78
CA ASP A 143 -17.02 -4.44 3.58
C ASP A 143 -16.70 -4.95 4.98
N LYS A 144 -15.71 -5.84 5.10
CA LYS A 144 -15.20 -6.29 6.40
C LYS A 144 -14.59 -5.13 7.18
N LEU A 145 -13.82 -4.25 6.53
CA LEU A 145 -13.25 -3.06 7.16
C LEU A 145 -14.31 -2.03 7.60
N LYS A 146 -15.43 -1.93 6.89
CA LYS A 146 -16.56 -1.08 7.29
C LYS A 146 -17.31 -1.65 8.50
N SER A 147 -17.63 -2.95 8.46
CA SER A 147 -18.51 -3.61 9.43
C SER A 147 -17.82 -4.07 10.72
N ASN A 148 -16.50 -4.30 10.70
CA ASN A 148 -15.77 -4.86 11.83
C ASN A 148 -14.71 -3.90 12.37
N HIS A 149 -15.05 -3.20 13.47
CA HIS A 149 -14.17 -2.26 14.15
C HIS A 149 -12.90 -2.94 14.68
N GLU A 150 -13.02 -4.10 15.34
CA GLU A 150 -11.88 -4.82 15.91
C GLU A 150 -10.88 -5.22 14.83
N TYR A 151 -11.36 -5.78 13.72
CA TYR A 151 -10.52 -6.13 12.58
C TYR A 151 -9.79 -4.90 12.00
N ARG A 152 -10.47 -3.76 11.92
CA ARG A 152 -9.87 -2.50 11.45
C ARG A 152 -8.77 -2.01 12.38
N GLU A 153 -8.99 -2.05 13.70
CA GLU A 153 -7.97 -1.70 14.70
C GLU A 153 -6.76 -2.64 14.63
N ARG A 154 -7.01 -3.95 14.49
CA ARG A 154 -5.95 -4.96 14.28
C ARG A 154 -5.13 -4.66 13.04
N LEU A 155 -5.78 -4.30 11.93
CA LEU A 155 -5.10 -3.96 10.69
C LEU A 155 -4.30 -2.67 10.81
N TYR A 156 -4.85 -1.62 11.42
CA TYR A 156 -4.11 -0.39 11.70
C TYR A 156 -2.88 -0.65 12.56
N LYS A 157 -3.02 -1.45 13.63
CA LYS A 157 -1.91 -1.85 14.50
C LYS A 157 -0.84 -2.64 13.73
N ALA A 158 -1.25 -3.56 12.86
CA ALA A 158 -0.32 -4.31 12.02
C ALA A 158 0.49 -3.39 11.09
N TYR A 159 -0.17 -2.43 10.43
CA TYR A 159 0.53 -1.44 9.62
C TYR A 159 1.45 -0.55 10.44
N SER A 160 0.99 0.02 11.56
CA SER A 160 1.79 0.98 12.34
C SER A 160 3.04 0.37 12.99
N ASN A 161 3.07 -0.97 13.11
CA ASN A 161 4.23 -1.71 13.56
C ASN A 161 5.26 -2.02 12.45
N MET A 162 4.89 -1.89 11.16
CA MET A 162 5.79 -2.13 10.03
C MET A 162 6.98 -1.17 10.04
N GLU A 163 8.16 -1.68 9.70
CA GLU A 163 9.37 -0.86 9.62
C GLU A 163 9.40 0.00 8.34
N GLY A 164 10.00 1.19 8.43
CA GLY A 164 10.29 2.04 7.27
C GLY A 164 9.10 2.83 6.70
N LEU A 165 7.98 2.93 7.43
CA LEU A 165 6.83 3.73 7.01
C LEU A 165 7.04 5.23 7.29
N THR A 166 6.76 6.05 6.28
CA THR A 166 6.57 7.49 6.41
C THR A 166 5.07 7.78 6.57
N ASN A 167 4.64 8.06 7.79
CA ASN A 167 3.22 8.30 8.11
C ASN A 167 2.79 9.71 7.67
N ILE A 168 1.69 9.80 6.92
CA ILE A 168 1.09 11.07 6.49
C ILE A 168 -0.43 11.01 6.70
N GLU A 169 -0.98 12.03 7.35
CA GLU A 169 -2.42 12.19 7.44
C GLU A 169 -3.01 12.65 6.11
N SER A 170 -4.00 11.91 5.60
CA SER A 170 -4.78 12.25 4.41
C SER A 170 -6.22 12.61 4.79
N ASN A 171 -6.36 13.68 5.57
CA ASN A 171 -7.67 14.19 6.00
C ASN A 171 -8.13 15.41 5.19
N ALA A 172 -7.25 16.03 4.39
CA ALA A 172 -7.57 17.23 3.64
C ALA A 172 -8.11 16.89 2.23
N PRO A 173 -8.50 17.90 1.43
CA PRO A 173 -8.80 17.69 0.03
C PRO A 173 -7.59 17.13 -0.74
N PRO A 174 -7.80 16.28 -1.76
CA PRO A 174 -6.70 15.56 -2.43
C PRO A 174 -5.54 16.42 -2.93
N LYS A 175 -5.82 17.63 -3.45
CA LYS A 175 -4.76 18.54 -3.91
C LYS A 175 -3.83 19.01 -2.79
N LEU A 176 -4.39 19.24 -1.59
CA LEU A 176 -3.61 19.71 -0.45
C LEU A 176 -2.80 18.57 0.16
N ASP A 177 -3.42 17.40 0.33
CA ASP A 177 -2.72 16.18 0.77
C ASP A 177 -1.56 15.84 -0.18
N HIS A 178 -1.79 15.90 -1.50
CA HIS A 178 -0.74 15.64 -2.49
C HIS A 178 0.40 16.64 -2.41
N LYS A 179 0.09 17.95 -2.33
CA LYS A 179 1.11 18.99 -2.17
C LYS A 179 1.97 18.73 -0.94
N ASN A 180 1.33 18.41 0.19
CA ASN A 180 2.04 18.08 1.42
C ASN A 180 2.96 16.86 1.25
N ILE A 181 2.49 15.79 0.59
CA ILE A 181 3.31 14.60 0.28
C ILE A 181 4.54 14.97 -0.58
N MET A 182 4.34 15.75 -1.64
CA MET A 182 5.43 16.19 -2.52
C MET A 182 6.47 16.99 -1.74
N GLU A 183 6.04 17.95 -0.91
CA GLU A 183 6.93 18.84 -0.18
C GLU A 183 7.68 18.16 0.98
N THR A 184 7.00 17.29 1.73
CA THR A 184 7.53 16.75 2.99
C THR A 184 8.21 15.40 2.84
N ALA A 185 7.70 14.52 1.97
CA ALA A 185 8.18 13.15 1.84
C ALA A 185 9.02 12.93 0.58
N LEU A 186 8.63 13.51 -0.55
CA LEU A 186 9.28 13.19 -1.84
C LEU A 186 10.38 14.18 -2.20
N LYS A 187 10.20 15.49 -1.98
CA LYS A 187 11.21 16.52 -2.30
C LYS A 187 12.60 16.21 -1.73
N PRO A 188 12.78 15.80 -0.45
CA PRO A 188 14.11 15.50 0.08
C PRO A 188 14.82 14.31 -0.56
N LEU A 189 14.07 13.40 -1.20
CA LEU A 189 14.61 12.26 -1.95
C LEU A 189 14.94 12.66 -3.37
N LEU A 190 14.03 13.40 -4.02
CA LEU A 190 14.21 13.90 -5.39
C LEU A 190 15.41 14.84 -5.51
N GLU A 191 15.68 15.67 -4.50
CA GLU A 191 16.85 16.57 -4.46
C GLU A 191 18.19 15.82 -4.30
N LYS A 192 18.17 14.53 -3.94
CA LYS A 192 19.37 13.69 -3.78
C LYS A 192 19.66 12.80 -4.99
N LEU A 193 18.75 12.75 -5.96
CA LEU A 193 18.95 12.07 -7.24
C LEU A 193 19.86 12.89 -8.15
#